data_AF-A0A395TL89-F1
#
_entry.id   AF-A0A395TL89-F1
#
_cell.length_a   1.000
_cell.length_b   1.000
_cell.length_c   1.000
_cell.angle_alpha   90.00
_cell.angle_beta   90.00
_cell.angle_gamma   90.00
#
_symmetry.space_group_name_H-M   'P 1'
#
loop_
_entity.id
_entity.type
_entity.pdbx_description
1 polymer ?
#
loop_
_entity_poly.entity_id
_entity_poly.type
_entity_poly.pdbx_seq_one_letter_code
_entity_poly.pdbx_strand_id
1 'polypeptide(L)'
;MTSDKLQRLIDYKAEAKGKNTGRQYSVIVFMLNSYLKSGFHGSVQYIVENKTKQTKKGERPYTIDEAIRESSDFIFSTLKYQLVKYLGVFNLMYKYAISSNSNVDIEEVAGIDRLLLKLEYNATTEKGRLASDYGVPSKLLDYYENGENESDLKKLDQFELEKFIQIEAIFKK
;
A
#
# COMPACT_ATOMS: atom_id res chain seq x y z
N MET A 1 -1.61 14.56 -15.12
CA MET A 1 -3.07 14.37 -15.18
C MET A 1 -3.45 13.33 -14.16
N THR A 2 -4.35 13.66 -13.23
CA THR A 2 -4.87 12.70 -12.24
C THR A 2 -5.81 11.73 -12.94
N SER A 3 -5.66 10.43 -12.71
CA SER A 3 -6.65 9.47 -13.21
C SER A 3 -8.01 9.81 -12.62
N ASP A 4 -9.07 9.78 -13.44
CA ASP A 4 -10.46 10.03 -13.02
C ASP A 4 -10.83 9.21 -11.78
N LYS A 5 -10.27 7.99 -11.65
CA LYS A 5 -10.47 7.14 -10.47
C LYS A 5 -9.88 7.75 -9.21
N LEU A 6 -8.60 8.13 -9.22
CA LEU A 6 -7.94 8.74 -8.07
C LEU A 6 -8.61 10.06 -7.68
N GLN A 7 -8.97 10.87 -8.68
CA GLN A 7 -9.68 12.13 -8.46
C GLN A 7 -10.99 11.91 -7.71
N ARG A 8 -11.81 10.95 -8.15
CA ARG A 8 -13.05 10.58 -7.43
C ARG A 8 -12.77 10.15 -5.99
N LEU A 9 -11.75 9.32 -5.75
CA LEU A 9 -11.43 8.86 -4.39
C LEU A 9 -10.96 10.00 -3.46
N ILE A 10 -10.40 11.07 -4.03
CA ILE A 10 -10.02 12.29 -3.30
C ILE A 10 -11.25 13.17 -3.06
N ASP A 11 -12.12 13.34 -4.05
CA ASP A 11 -13.24 14.28 -3.99
C ASP A 11 -14.39 13.77 -3.13
N TYR A 12 -14.71 12.48 -3.21
CA TYR A 12 -15.75 11.89 -2.38
C TYR A 12 -15.30 11.81 -0.92
N LYS A 13 -16.14 12.32 -0.02
CA LYS A 13 -15.89 12.31 1.42
C LYS A 13 -16.90 11.44 2.15
N ALA A 14 -16.43 10.76 3.18
CA ALA A 14 -17.25 10.00 4.11
C ALA A 14 -16.98 10.46 5.54
N GLU A 15 -17.97 10.32 6.40
CA GLU A 15 -17.84 10.63 7.82
C GLU A 15 -17.02 9.55 8.54
N ALA A 16 -16.03 9.97 9.32
CA ALA A 16 -15.26 9.06 10.15
C ALA A 16 -16.08 8.58 11.35
N LYS A 17 -15.73 7.39 11.85
CA LYS A 17 -16.31 6.81 13.06
C LYS A 17 -15.27 6.74 14.18
N GLY A 18 -15.71 6.58 15.42
CA GLY A 18 -14.84 6.46 16.60
C GLY A 18 -14.30 7.81 17.07
N LYS A 19 -12.98 7.91 17.31
CA LYS A 19 -12.36 9.14 17.86
C LYS A 19 -12.52 10.38 16.97
N ASN A 20 -12.78 10.20 15.68
CA ASN A 20 -12.94 11.27 14.70
C ASN A 20 -14.41 11.44 14.23
N THR A 21 -15.39 10.96 15.01
CA THR A 21 -16.82 11.08 14.66
C THR A 21 -17.20 12.54 14.41
N GLY A 22 -18.05 12.79 13.40
CA GLY A 22 -18.43 14.13 12.95
C GLY A 22 -17.46 14.78 11.95
N ARG A 23 -16.27 14.21 11.72
CA ARG A 23 -15.32 14.72 10.72
C ARG A 23 -15.46 13.97 9.40
N GLN A 24 -15.29 14.68 8.30
CA GLN A 24 -15.32 14.12 6.95
C GLN A 24 -13.92 14.04 6.36
N TYR A 25 -13.58 12.88 5.79
CA TYR A 25 -12.33 12.64 5.09
C TYR A 25 -12.60 12.04 3.71
N SER A 26 -11.68 12.27 2.78
CA SER A 26 -11.74 11.65 1.46
C SER A 26 -11.76 10.13 1.55
N VAL A 27 -12.49 9.45 0.67
CA VAL A 27 -12.61 7.98 0.65
C VAL A 27 -11.23 7.31 0.58
N ILE A 28 -10.29 7.91 -0.16
CA ILE A 28 -8.91 7.41 -0.25
C ILE A 28 -8.23 7.31 1.12
N VAL A 29 -8.54 8.19 2.07
CA VAL A 29 -7.96 8.17 3.42
C VAL A 29 -8.40 6.91 4.18
N PHE A 30 -9.67 6.53 4.05
CA PHE A 30 -10.19 5.33 4.71
C PHE A 30 -9.63 4.05 4.08
N MET A 31 -9.55 4.01 2.74
CA MET A 31 -8.97 2.87 2.01
C MET A 31 -7.48 2.72 2.33
N LEU A 32 -6.73 3.82 2.28
CA LEU A 32 -5.31 3.84 2.62
C LEU A 32 -5.08 3.41 4.08
N ASN A 33 -5.86 3.94 5.03
CA ASN A 33 -5.75 3.55 6.43
C ASN A 33 -6.01 2.05 6.64
N SER A 34 -7.00 1.49 5.94
CA SER A 34 -7.31 0.05 6.01
C SER A 34 -6.15 -0.79 5.47
N TYR A 35 -5.54 -0.36 4.37
CA TYR A 35 -4.35 -0.99 3.81
C TYR A 35 -3.13 -0.90 4.74
N LEU A 36 -2.83 0.28 5.28
CA LEU A 36 -1.68 0.47 6.17
C LEU A 36 -1.84 -0.30 7.49
N LYS A 37 -3.07 -0.46 7.99
CA LYS A 37 -3.34 -1.16 9.25
C LYS A 37 -3.30 -2.68 9.14
N SER A 38 -3.82 -3.25 8.05
CA SER A 38 -4.04 -4.70 7.95
C SER A 38 -3.74 -5.28 6.56
N GLY A 39 -2.94 -4.55 5.77
CA GLY A 39 -2.47 -4.97 4.46
C GLY A 39 -3.59 -5.20 3.44
N PHE A 40 -3.34 -6.14 2.53
CA PHE A 40 -4.29 -6.51 1.49
C PHE A 40 -5.63 -6.98 2.08
N HIS A 41 -5.58 -7.82 3.12
CA HIS A 41 -6.79 -8.32 3.80
C HIS A 41 -7.66 -7.18 4.35
N GLY A 42 -7.05 -6.19 5.02
CA GLY A 42 -7.78 -5.02 5.51
C GLY A 42 -8.48 -4.23 4.42
N SER A 43 -7.87 -4.16 3.23
CA SER A 43 -8.46 -3.50 2.06
C SER A 43 -9.68 -4.26 1.56
N VAL A 44 -9.58 -5.60 1.46
CA VAL A 44 -10.71 -6.46 1.06
C VAL A 44 -11.86 -6.33 2.05
N GLN A 45 -11.57 -6.45 3.35
CA GLN A 45 -12.59 -6.33 4.40
C GLN A 45 -13.30 -4.97 4.33
N TYR A 46 -12.53 -3.88 4.20
CA TYR A 46 -13.09 -2.53 4.07
C TYR A 46 -14.04 -2.43 2.86
N ILE A 47 -13.66 -2.96 1.71
CA ILE A 47 -14.49 -2.90 0.49
C ILE A 47 -15.76 -3.73 0.65
N VAL A 48 -15.66 -4.98 1.12
CA VAL A 48 -16.82 -5.84 1.35
C VAL A 48 -17.82 -5.15 2.28
N GLU A 49 -17.34 -4.66 3.43
CA GLU A 49 -18.21 -4.05 4.43
C GLU A 49 -18.90 -2.79 3.92
N ASN A 50 -18.22 -1.95 3.16
CA ASN A 50 -18.80 -0.70 2.68
C ASN A 50 -19.71 -0.90 1.47
N LYS A 51 -19.35 -1.77 0.52
CA LYS A 51 -20.17 -2.05 -0.66
C LYS A 51 -21.42 -2.84 -0.30
N THR A 52 -21.31 -3.83 0.59
CA THR A 52 -22.46 -4.61 1.07
C THR A 52 -23.48 -3.74 1.80
N LYS A 53 -23.03 -2.74 2.58
CA LYS A 53 -23.92 -1.76 3.22
C LYS A 53 -24.65 -0.85 2.22
N GLN A 54 -24.08 -0.66 1.02
CA GLN A 54 -24.66 0.17 -0.04
C GLN A 54 -25.54 -0.63 -1.00
N THR A 55 -25.47 -1.97 -0.97
CA THR A 55 -26.31 -2.86 -1.78
C THR A 55 -27.77 -2.67 -1.41
N LYS A 56 -28.64 -2.44 -2.41
CA LYS A 56 -30.07 -2.25 -2.16
C LYS A 56 -30.70 -3.57 -1.68
N LYS A 57 -31.75 -3.45 -0.86
CA LYS A 57 -32.51 -4.61 -0.39
C LYS A 57 -33.10 -5.36 -1.59
N GLY A 58 -32.67 -6.60 -1.82
CA GLY A 58 -33.09 -7.45 -2.94
C GLY A 58 -32.04 -7.62 -4.05
N GLU A 59 -30.94 -6.87 -4.03
CA GLU A 59 -29.79 -7.12 -4.92
C GLU A 59 -28.82 -8.12 -4.29
N ARG A 60 -28.05 -8.81 -5.13
CA ARG A 60 -27.01 -9.73 -4.64
C ARG A 60 -25.96 -8.96 -3.83
N PRO A 61 -25.48 -9.47 -2.69
CA PRO A 61 -24.40 -8.83 -1.95
C PRO A 61 -23.13 -8.79 -2.78
N TYR A 62 -22.27 -7.83 -2.45
CA TYR A 62 -20.93 -7.73 -3.04
C TYR A 62 -20.09 -8.93 -2.62
N THR A 63 -19.47 -9.63 -3.56
CA THR A 63 -18.74 -10.87 -3.25
C THR A 63 -17.32 -10.60 -2.78
N ILE A 64 -16.72 -11.60 -2.13
CA ILE A 64 -15.31 -11.55 -1.72
C ILE A 64 -14.41 -11.43 -2.96
N ASP A 65 -14.71 -12.15 -4.04
CA ASP A 65 -13.92 -12.09 -5.28
C ASP A 65 -13.93 -10.70 -5.92
N GLU A 66 -15.08 -10.02 -5.90
CA GLU A 66 -15.21 -8.63 -6.37
C GLU A 66 -14.38 -7.68 -5.50
N ALA A 67 -14.41 -7.87 -4.18
CA ALA A 67 -13.61 -7.08 -3.26
C ALA A 67 -12.11 -7.35 -3.38
N ILE A 68 -11.70 -8.59 -3.67
CA ILE A 68 -10.30 -8.93 -4.00
C ILE A 68 -9.88 -8.18 -5.26
N ARG A 69 -10.70 -8.21 -6.31
CA ARG A 69 -10.40 -7.50 -7.57
C ARG A 69 -10.26 -5.99 -7.37
N GLU A 70 -11.17 -5.37 -6.64
CA GLU A 70 -11.15 -3.92 -6.36
C GLU A 70 -9.99 -3.56 -5.42
N SER A 71 -9.64 -4.41 -4.45
CA SER A 71 -8.47 -4.22 -3.58
C SER A 71 -7.17 -4.30 -4.36
N SER A 72 -7.03 -5.29 -5.25
CA SER A 72 -5.87 -5.41 -6.13
C SER A 72 -5.72 -4.19 -7.02
N ASP A 73 -6.78 -3.73 -7.67
CA ASP A 73 -6.73 -2.54 -8.52
C ASP A 73 -6.47 -1.25 -7.71
N PHE A 74 -6.96 -1.17 -6.47
CA PHE A 74 -6.61 -0.07 -5.59
C PHE A 74 -5.12 -0.09 -5.22
N ILE A 75 -4.58 -1.21 -4.75
CA ILE A 75 -3.20 -1.31 -4.26
C ILE A 75 -2.20 -1.23 -5.42
N PHE A 76 -2.32 -2.13 -6.39
CA PHE A 76 -1.31 -2.29 -7.44
C PHE A 76 -1.42 -1.25 -8.56
N SER A 77 -2.56 -0.56 -8.68
CA SER A 77 -2.72 0.52 -9.67
C SER A 77 -2.79 1.89 -9.00
N THR A 78 -3.74 2.08 -8.08
CA THR A 78 -4.05 3.41 -7.53
C THR A 78 -2.97 3.86 -6.54
N LEU A 79 -2.57 3.02 -5.59
CA LEU A 79 -1.50 3.35 -4.66
C LEU A 79 -0.15 3.40 -5.38
N LYS A 80 0.26 2.27 -5.97
CA LYS A 80 1.60 2.09 -6.57
C LYS A 80 1.93 3.09 -7.66
N TYR A 81 1.03 3.35 -8.61
CA TYR A 81 1.37 4.16 -9.79
C TYR A 81 0.77 5.56 -9.79
N GLN A 82 -0.35 5.77 -9.10
CA GLN A 82 -1.03 7.07 -9.14
C GLN A 82 -0.67 7.87 -7.90
N LEU A 83 -1.07 7.42 -6.71
CA LEU A 83 -0.91 8.15 -5.45
C LEU A 83 0.57 8.42 -5.12
N VAL A 84 1.44 7.42 -5.29
CA VAL A 84 2.89 7.57 -5.05
C VAL A 84 3.48 8.73 -5.84
N LYS A 85 3.07 8.96 -7.09
CA LYS A 85 3.60 10.06 -7.90
C LYS A 85 3.26 11.42 -7.31
N TYR A 86 2.02 11.60 -6.86
CA TYR A 86 1.58 12.85 -6.22
C TYR A 86 2.29 13.08 -4.90
N LEU A 87 2.32 12.05 -4.04
CA LEU A 87 2.98 12.13 -2.75
C LEU A 87 4.50 12.30 -2.89
N GLY A 88 5.12 11.71 -3.92
CA GLY A 88 6.54 11.85 -4.21
C GLY A 88 6.93 13.26 -4.61
N VAL A 89 6.15 13.89 -5.51
CA VAL A 89 6.36 15.31 -5.86
C VAL A 89 6.15 16.20 -4.64
N PHE A 90 5.11 15.96 -3.84
CA PHE A 90 4.89 16.66 -2.58
C PHE A 90 6.08 16.51 -1.62
N ASN A 91 6.56 15.28 -1.43
CA ASN A 91 7.67 14.97 -0.54
C ASN A 91 8.95 15.70 -0.96
N LEU A 92 9.26 15.71 -2.26
CA LEU A 92 10.41 16.44 -2.79
C LEU A 92 10.30 17.95 -2.54
N MET A 93 9.14 18.56 -2.83
CA MET A 93 8.91 19.98 -2.58
C MET A 93 9.02 20.32 -1.08
N TYR A 94 8.47 19.45 -0.23
CA TYR A 94 8.56 19.59 1.22
C TYR A 94 10.02 19.51 1.69
N LYS A 95 10.76 18.47 1.30
CA LYS A 95 12.17 18.30 1.68
C LYS A 95 13.01 19.49 1.21
N TYR A 96 12.79 19.96 -0.02
CA TYR A 96 13.47 21.13 -0.56
C TYR A 96 13.19 22.41 0.24
N ALA A 97 11.92 22.67 0.58
CA ALA A 97 11.54 23.86 1.35
C ALA A 97 12.19 23.87 2.75
N ILE A 98 12.22 22.72 3.43
CA ILE A 98 12.86 22.59 4.74
C ILE A 98 14.39 22.70 4.64
N SER A 99 15.00 22.01 3.68
CA SER A 99 16.44 22.08 3.40
C SER A 99 16.89 23.53 3.18
N SER A 100 16.14 24.28 2.36
CA SER A 100 16.42 25.69 2.08
C SER A 100 16.27 26.58 3.32
N ASN A 101 15.23 26.35 4.13
CA ASN A 101 14.97 27.16 5.32
C ASN A 101 15.94 26.86 6.48
N SER A 102 16.42 25.62 6.58
CA SER A 102 17.28 25.16 7.69
C SER A 102 18.76 25.05 7.30
N ASN A 103 19.11 25.29 6.03
CA ASN A 103 20.46 25.17 5.47
C ASN A 103 21.11 23.81 5.80
N VAL A 104 20.34 22.74 5.60
CA VAL A 104 20.76 21.35 5.73
C VAL A 104 20.66 20.65 4.38
N ASP A 105 21.42 19.57 4.18
CA ASP A 105 21.30 18.79 2.95
C ASP A 105 19.88 18.23 2.80
N ILE A 106 19.36 18.22 1.57
CA ILE A 106 18.01 17.72 1.29
C ILE A 106 17.84 16.24 1.66
N GLU A 107 18.91 15.45 1.55
CA GLU A 107 18.90 14.03 1.91
C GLU A 107 18.79 13.81 3.41
N GLU A 108 19.17 14.80 4.23
CA GLU A 108 19.03 14.74 5.70
C GLU A 108 17.61 15.12 6.16
N VAL A 109 16.79 15.73 5.30
CA VAL A 109 15.43 16.10 5.66
C VAL A 109 14.53 14.87 5.68
N ALA A 110 14.01 14.54 6.87
CA ALA A 110 13.04 13.47 7.05
C ALA A 110 11.73 13.80 6.31
N GLY A 111 11.43 13.01 5.27
CA GLY A 111 10.18 13.07 4.52
C GLY A 111 9.21 11.93 4.84
N ILE A 112 8.35 11.63 3.88
CA ILE A 112 7.43 10.48 3.90
C ILE A 112 7.97 9.30 3.06
N ASP A 113 9.28 9.21 2.87
CA ASP A 113 9.94 8.23 1.99
C ASP A 113 9.56 6.78 2.31
N ARG A 114 9.48 6.43 3.60
CA ARG A 114 9.05 5.10 4.03
C ARG A 114 7.60 4.78 3.65
N LEU A 115 6.72 5.79 3.67
CA LEU A 115 5.35 5.62 3.18
C LEU A 115 5.34 5.43 1.66
N LEU A 116 6.13 6.21 0.92
CA LEU A 116 6.25 6.06 -0.54
C LEU A 116 6.71 4.65 -0.92
N LEU A 117 7.75 4.13 -0.25
CA LEU A 117 8.21 2.75 -0.42
C LEU A 117 7.09 1.73 -0.16
N LYS A 118 6.32 1.92 0.91
CA LYS A 118 5.20 1.02 1.25
C LYS A 118 4.10 1.03 0.19
N LEU A 119 3.85 2.17 -0.44
CA LEU A 119 2.81 2.28 -1.46
C LEU A 119 3.27 1.76 -2.82
N GLU A 120 4.55 1.95 -3.16
CA GLU A 120 5.10 1.56 -4.46
C GLU A 120 5.47 0.07 -4.52
N TYR A 121 6.06 -0.44 -3.44
CA TYR A 121 6.64 -1.78 -3.40
C TYR A 121 5.96 -2.70 -2.41
N ASN A 122 4.94 -2.23 -1.68
CA ASN A 122 4.35 -2.97 -0.55
C ASN A 122 5.39 -3.34 0.53
N ALA A 123 6.54 -2.67 0.54
CA ALA A 123 7.71 -2.93 1.37
C ALA A 123 8.17 -1.67 2.11
N THR A 124 8.88 -1.84 3.22
CA THR A 124 9.46 -0.75 4.01
C THR A 124 10.96 -0.87 4.20
N THR A 125 11.54 -1.99 3.78
CA THR A 125 12.97 -2.28 3.81
C THR A 125 13.56 -2.26 2.39
N GLU A 126 14.88 -2.11 2.29
CA GLU A 126 15.57 -2.18 1.00
C GLU A 126 15.50 -3.58 0.37
N LYS A 127 15.73 -4.64 1.15
CA LYS A 127 15.57 -6.02 0.66
C LYS A 127 14.14 -6.31 0.24
N GLY A 128 13.15 -5.85 1.00
CA GLY A 128 11.74 -5.96 0.63
C GLY A 128 11.41 -5.22 -0.68
N ARG A 129 11.96 -4.02 -0.89
CA ARG A 129 11.85 -3.28 -2.16
C ARG A 129 12.38 -4.13 -3.32
N LEU A 130 13.62 -4.61 -3.19
CA LEU A 130 14.28 -5.42 -4.23
C LEU A 130 13.48 -6.70 -4.52
N ALA A 131 13.05 -7.41 -3.48
CA ALA A 131 12.24 -8.62 -3.64
C ALA A 131 10.91 -8.31 -4.37
N SER A 132 10.25 -7.21 -4.02
CA SER A 132 9.02 -6.75 -4.68
C SER A 132 9.23 -6.43 -6.15
N ASP A 133 10.36 -5.82 -6.52
CA ASP A 133 10.71 -5.55 -7.92
C ASP A 133 10.84 -6.82 -8.76
N TYR A 134 11.33 -7.91 -8.16
CA TYR A 134 11.37 -9.22 -8.78
C TYR A 134 10.02 -9.97 -8.77
N GLY A 135 8.96 -9.36 -8.23
CA GLY A 135 7.61 -9.92 -8.24
C GLY A 135 7.44 -11.14 -7.35
N VAL A 136 8.09 -11.17 -6.18
CA VAL A 136 7.96 -12.29 -5.25
C VAL A 136 6.54 -12.42 -4.67
N PRO A 137 6.13 -13.64 -4.27
CA PRO A 137 4.89 -13.84 -3.51
C PRO A 137 4.89 -13.08 -2.18
N SER A 138 3.70 -12.77 -1.66
CA SER A 138 3.56 -11.95 -0.44
C SER A 138 4.25 -12.56 0.79
N LYS A 139 4.20 -13.90 0.97
CA LYS A 139 4.88 -14.55 2.09
C LYS A 139 6.39 -14.39 2.04
N LEU A 140 6.95 -14.42 0.83
CA LEU A 140 8.38 -14.22 0.62
C LEU A 140 8.76 -12.74 0.80
N LEU A 141 7.89 -11.81 0.41
CA LEU A 141 8.06 -10.40 0.74
C LEU A 141 8.05 -10.18 2.26
N ASP A 142 7.11 -10.81 2.98
CA ASP A 142 7.02 -10.75 4.45
C ASP A 142 8.28 -11.30 5.13
N TYR A 143 8.90 -12.36 4.58
CA TYR A 143 10.18 -12.87 5.07
C TYR A 143 11.28 -11.80 5.04
N TYR A 144 11.43 -11.08 3.92
CA TYR A 144 12.44 -10.02 3.81
C TYR A 144 12.09 -8.77 4.64
N GLU A 145 10.81 -8.49 4.87
CA GLU A 145 10.36 -7.37 5.70
C GLU A 145 10.52 -7.63 7.21
N ASN A 146 10.38 -8.89 7.65
CA ASN A 146 10.36 -9.26 9.07
C ASN A 146 11.71 -9.74 9.61
N GLY A 147 12.82 -9.45 8.90
CA GLY A 147 14.17 -9.76 9.36
C GLY A 147 14.63 -11.20 9.07
N GLU A 148 14.10 -11.83 8.02
CA GLU A 148 14.64 -13.07 7.45
C GLU A 148 14.60 -14.28 8.41
N ASN A 149 13.50 -14.43 9.16
CA ASN A 149 13.35 -15.54 10.10
C ASN A 149 13.23 -16.90 9.39
N GLU A 150 14.07 -17.86 9.76
CA GLU A 150 14.04 -19.22 9.20
C GLU A 150 12.70 -19.94 9.40
N SER A 151 11.94 -19.58 10.44
CA SER A 151 10.62 -20.15 10.70
C SER A 151 9.58 -19.77 9.64
N ASP A 152 9.79 -18.66 8.92
CA ASP A 152 8.92 -18.23 7.83
C ASP A 152 9.20 -18.99 6.53
N LEU A 153 10.46 -19.38 6.29
CA LEU A 153 10.83 -20.24 5.15
C LEU A 153 10.12 -21.60 5.19
N LYS A 154 9.86 -22.13 6.38
CA LYS A 154 9.12 -23.41 6.57
C LYS A 154 7.64 -23.32 6.18
N LYS A 155 7.09 -22.11 6.02
CA LYS A 155 5.68 -21.87 5.64
C LYS A 155 5.52 -21.70 4.12
N LEU A 156 6.64 -21.66 3.39
CA LEU A 156 6.64 -21.50 1.95
C LEU A 156 6.25 -22.82 1.28
N ASP A 157 5.41 -22.73 0.25
CA ASP A 157 5.16 -23.85 -0.63
C ASP A 157 6.30 -24.05 -1.64
N GLN A 158 6.21 -25.11 -2.44
CA GLN A 158 7.24 -25.45 -3.42
C GLN A 158 7.51 -24.32 -4.43
N PHE A 159 6.46 -23.63 -4.88
CA PHE A 159 6.60 -22.52 -5.82
C PHE A 159 7.28 -21.31 -5.17
N GLU A 160 6.88 -20.99 -3.93
CA GLU A 160 7.48 -19.91 -3.14
C GLU A 160 8.96 -20.20 -2.82
N LEU A 161 9.33 -21.47 -2.55
CA LEU A 161 10.71 -21.90 -2.33
C LEU A 161 11.57 -21.76 -3.60
N GLU A 162 11.04 -22.14 -4.76
CA GLU A 162 11.74 -21.95 -6.04
C GLU A 162 12.01 -20.48 -6.31
N LYS A 163 11.04 -19.60 -6.01
CA LYS A 163 11.21 -18.15 -6.08
C LYS A 163 12.24 -17.63 -5.10
N PHE A 164 12.24 -18.12 -3.86
CA PHE A 164 13.25 -17.76 -2.87
C PHE A 164 14.67 -18.07 -3.36
N ILE A 165 14.91 -19.28 -3.88
CA ILE A 165 16.22 -19.68 -4.40
C ILE A 165 16.68 -18.75 -5.55
N GLN A 166 15.76 -18.39 -6.45
CA GLN A 166 16.05 -17.46 -7.55
C GLN A 166 16.49 -16.08 -7.04
N ILE A 167 15.80 -15.53 -6.04
CA ILE A 167 16.10 -14.22 -5.45
C ILE A 167 17.42 -14.25 -4.69
N GLU A 168 17.66 -15.28 -3.89
CA GLU A 168 18.90 -15.43 -3.12
C GLU A 168 20.15 -15.50 -4.02
N ALA A 169 20.03 -16.12 -5.19
CA ALA A 169 21.11 -16.16 -6.18
C ALA A 169 21.42 -14.77 -6.76
N ILE A 170 20.44 -13.87 -6.79
CA ILE A 170 20.61 -12.47 -7.23
C ILE A 170 21.23 -11.65 -6.11
N PHE A 171 20.78 -11.81 -4.86
CA PHE A 171 21.28 -11.03 -3.73
C PHE A 171 22.72 -11.36 -3.33
N LYS A 172 23.23 -12.54 -3.68
CA LYS A 172 24.60 -13.00 -3.39
C LYS A 172 25.62 -12.67 -4.49
N LYS A 173 25.21 -12.02 -5.58
CA LYS A 173 26.11 -11.48 -6.60
C LYS A 173 26.56 -10.07 -6.25
#